data_AF-A0A834M8E1-F1
#
_entry.id   AF-A0A834M8E1-F1
#
_cell.length_a   1.000
_cell.length_b   1.000
_cell.length_c   1.000
_cell.angle_alpha   90.00
_cell.angle_beta   90.00
_cell.angle_gamma   90.00
#
_symmetry.space_group_name_H-M   'P 1'
#
loop_
_entity.id
_entity.type
_entity.pdbx_description
1 polymer ?
#
loop_
_entity_poly.entity_id
_entity_poly.type
_entity_poly.pdbx_seq_one_letter_code
_entity_poly.pdbx_strand_id
1 'polypeptide(L)'
;QQTVWSNSEIAQVEIEKNALSEVILLNDRQKDLLTQLLLEKNKVLNESIRKNWNKKVFLQRIEEVIRKTKLKYTQQLETHAMKKYIADRILPILLLFVLFGATKLQAQTPSTIINSNPTDEEILESLTGDGMTSHLGNGDGLVVGERNSQVAIFNNGLAAGFGMDEGILFTTGNTTTELSNKNVETQSSNGPGSTYTDPDLTGIFSQAVNDVVIYKFKVTLASHTSAIRVVFQFGSEEYPDYVGSEYNDSFGFFIRPAGNGATLPDGNSVINMARLPYSNNPISINTVNYGYPGYSGTSSYPGLDLNQSQYYINNGHTTTVNNGR
;
A
#
# COMPACT_ATOMS: atom_id res chain seq x y z
N GLN A 1 -1.12 16.64 7.18
CA GLN A 1 -1.77 16.11 5.95
C GLN A 1 -1.17 16.83 4.75
N GLN A 2 0.04 16.45 4.38
CA GLN A 2 0.61 16.73 3.07
C GLN A 2 0.22 15.55 2.18
N THR A 3 -0.34 15.85 1.01
CA THR A 3 -0.49 14.86 -0.05
C THR A 3 0.39 15.38 -1.17
N VAL A 4 1.62 14.87 -1.21
CA VAL A 4 2.58 15.10 -2.29
C VAL A 4 2.03 14.37 -3.51
N TRP A 5 2.12 15.03 -4.66
CA TRP A 5 1.65 14.51 -5.93
C TRP A 5 2.54 13.33 -6.31
N SER A 6 1.92 12.20 -6.64
CA SER A 6 2.65 10.99 -7.05
C SER A 6 3.24 11.21 -8.45
N ASN A 7 4.38 10.60 -8.77
CA ASN A 7 4.99 10.75 -10.11
C ASN A 7 4.12 10.19 -11.25
N SER A 8 2.99 9.52 -10.96
CA SER A 8 1.95 9.21 -11.96
C SER A 8 1.32 10.48 -12.55
N GLU A 9 1.28 11.58 -11.79
CA GLU A 9 0.80 12.90 -12.23
C GLU A 9 1.85 13.61 -13.11
N ILE A 10 3.15 13.31 -12.94
CA ILE A 10 4.24 13.77 -13.83
C ILE A 10 4.27 12.94 -15.12
N ALA A 11 4.04 11.63 -15.04
CA ALA A 11 3.91 10.77 -16.22
C ALA A 11 2.69 11.14 -17.08
N GLN A 12 1.59 11.58 -16.46
CA GLN A 12 0.44 12.13 -17.17
C GLN A 12 0.80 13.43 -17.91
N VAL A 13 1.67 14.27 -17.35
CA VAL A 13 2.21 15.48 -18.01
C VAL A 13 3.14 15.14 -19.20
N GLU A 14 3.93 14.06 -19.11
CA GLU A 14 4.80 13.60 -20.22
C GLU A 14 3.99 12.94 -21.36
N ILE A 15 2.92 12.20 -21.03
CA ILE A 15 1.92 11.69 -21.98
C ILE A 15 1.14 12.84 -22.63
N GLU A 16 0.78 13.89 -21.87
CA GLU A 16 0.18 15.13 -22.40
C GLU A 16 1.11 15.88 -23.36
N LYS A 17 2.43 15.84 -23.13
CA LYS A 17 3.46 16.38 -24.05
C LYS A 17 3.56 15.59 -25.36
N ASN A 18 3.48 14.26 -25.28
CA ASN A 18 3.58 13.36 -26.43
C ASN A 18 2.30 13.33 -27.27
N ALA A 19 1.12 13.41 -26.66
CA ALA A 19 -0.16 13.56 -27.38
C ALA A 19 -0.25 14.88 -28.19
N LEU A 20 0.53 15.90 -27.80
CA LEU A 20 0.63 17.18 -28.53
C LEU A 20 1.55 17.12 -29.75
N SER A 21 2.44 16.12 -29.84
CA SER A 21 3.27 15.90 -31.02
C SER A 21 2.47 15.36 -32.22
N GLU A 22 1.28 14.80 -31.99
CA GLU A 22 0.36 14.35 -33.04
C GLU A 22 -0.56 15.46 -33.59
N VAL A 23 -0.54 16.67 -33.02
CA VAL A 23 -1.35 17.78 -33.55
C VAL A 23 -0.59 18.52 -34.67
N ILE A 24 -0.39 17.80 -35.78
CA ILE A 24 0.35 18.21 -36.99
C ILE A 24 -0.29 19.43 -37.71
N LEU A 25 -1.47 19.88 -37.29
CA LEU A 25 -2.28 20.89 -38.00
C LEU A 25 -2.34 22.29 -37.34
N LEU A 26 -1.64 22.51 -36.21
CA LEU A 26 -1.64 23.82 -35.56
C LEU A 26 -0.52 24.72 -36.09
N ASN A 27 -0.84 25.98 -36.37
CA ASN A 27 0.17 27.00 -36.64
C ASN A 27 0.91 27.41 -35.35
N ASP A 28 2.08 28.03 -35.49
CA ASP A 28 2.96 28.34 -34.36
C ASP A 28 2.29 29.21 -33.27
N ARG A 29 1.36 30.08 -33.69
CA ARG A 29 0.59 30.93 -32.77
C ARG A 29 -0.40 30.13 -31.93
N GLN A 30 -1.00 29.09 -32.50
CA GLN A 30 -1.90 28.18 -31.78
C GLN A 30 -1.13 27.27 -30.80
N LYS A 31 0.08 26.84 -31.18
CA LYS A 31 0.97 26.06 -30.31
C LYS A 31 1.43 26.87 -29.10
N ASP A 32 1.81 28.13 -29.29
CA ASP A 32 2.17 29.04 -28.20
C ASP A 32 0.99 29.26 -27.23
N LEU A 33 -0.21 29.44 -27.77
CA LEU A 33 -1.42 29.65 -26.99
C LEU A 33 -1.79 28.46 -26.10
N LEU A 34 -1.67 27.25 -26.66
CA LEU A 34 -1.89 26.01 -25.93
C LEU A 34 -0.83 25.81 -24.84
N THR A 35 0.43 26.13 -25.14
CA THR A 35 1.54 26.08 -24.20
C THR A 35 1.31 27.02 -23.02
N GLN A 36 0.87 28.25 -23.28
CA GLN A 36 0.57 29.22 -22.21
C GLN A 36 -0.62 28.78 -21.36
N LEU A 37 -1.67 28.22 -21.97
CA LEU A 37 -2.85 27.73 -21.24
C LEU A 37 -2.51 26.53 -20.34
N LEU A 38 -1.64 25.63 -20.82
CA LEU A 38 -1.10 24.54 -20.02
C LEU A 38 -0.25 25.06 -18.85
N LEU A 39 0.60 26.05 -19.09
CA LEU A 39 1.41 26.67 -18.03
C LEU A 39 0.54 27.32 -16.94
N GLU A 40 -0.55 27.97 -17.34
CA GLU A 40 -1.48 28.64 -16.43
C GLU A 40 -2.36 27.64 -15.67
N LYS A 41 -2.82 26.56 -16.33
CA LYS A 41 -3.47 25.40 -15.68
C LYS A 41 -2.55 24.77 -14.63
N ASN A 42 -1.28 24.54 -14.97
CA ASN A 42 -0.31 23.96 -14.05
C ASN A 42 -0.05 24.86 -12.84
N LYS A 43 -0.06 26.19 -13.00
CA LYS A 43 0.02 27.12 -11.86
C LYS A 43 -1.19 27.01 -10.93
N VAL A 44 -2.40 26.92 -11.46
CA VAL A 44 -3.64 26.76 -10.67
C VAL A 44 -3.66 25.42 -9.96
N LEU A 45 -3.22 24.36 -10.64
CA LEU A 45 -3.04 23.05 -10.03
C LEU A 45 -2.08 23.16 -8.85
N ASN A 46 -0.86 23.66 -9.06
CA ASN A 46 0.16 23.87 -8.01
C ASN A 46 -0.34 24.75 -6.85
N GLU A 47 -1.15 25.77 -7.13
CA GLU A 47 -1.73 26.63 -6.10
C GLU A 47 -2.84 25.91 -5.31
N SER A 48 -3.69 25.15 -6.00
CA SER A 48 -4.76 24.37 -5.37
C SER A 48 -4.21 23.32 -4.40
N ILE A 49 -3.06 22.75 -4.75
CA ILE A 49 -2.29 21.79 -3.96
C ILE A 49 -1.74 22.48 -2.72
N ARG A 50 -1.02 23.58 -2.93
CA ARG A 50 -0.41 24.35 -1.85
C ARG A 50 -1.44 24.87 -0.84
N LYS A 51 -2.66 25.19 -1.30
CA LYS A 51 -3.73 25.78 -0.50
C LYS A 51 -4.82 24.79 -0.09
N ASN A 52 -4.65 23.50 -0.40
CA ASN A 52 -5.58 22.40 -0.11
C ASN A 52 -7.05 22.72 -0.47
N TRP A 53 -7.28 23.15 -1.71
CA TRP A 53 -8.62 23.53 -2.15
C TRP A 53 -9.57 22.33 -2.25
N ASN A 54 -10.79 22.49 -1.75
CA ASN A 54 -11.86 21.53 -2.04
C ASN A 54 -12.28 21.59 -3.53
N LYS A 55 -12.93 20.53 -4.00
CA LYS A 55 -13.34 20.37 -5.41
C LYS A 55 -14.11 21.57 -5.97
N LYS A 56 -14.97 22.20 -5.16
CA LYS A 56 -15.76 23.37 -5.58
C LYS A 56 -14.88 24.58 -5.85
N VAL A 57 -13.92 24.85 -4.97
CA VAL A 57 -12.97 25.96 -5.11
C VAL A 57 -12.01 25.72 -6.29
N PHE A 58 -11.53 24.50 -6.47
CA PHE A 58 -10.69 24.14 -7.62
C PHE A 58 -11.42 24.36 -8.95
N LEU A 59 -12.65 23.84 -9.08
CA LEU A 59 -13.44 24.00 -10.30
C LEU A 59 -13.72 25.47 -10.62
N GLN A 60 -14.09 26.27 -9.61
CA GLN A 60 -14.33 27.71 -9.81
C GLN A 60 -13.08 28.44 -10.31
N ARG A 61 -11.89 28.06 -9.84
CA ARG A 61 -10.62 28.69 -10.22
C ARG A 61 -10.13 28.26 -11.58
N ILE A 62 -10.31 26.99 -11.94
CA ILE A 62 -10.07 26.48 -13.28
C ILE A 62 -11.02 27.15 -14.29
N GLU A 63 -12.31 27.26 -13.97
CA GLU A 63 -13.29 27.99 -14.77
C GLU A 63 -12.89 29.46 -14.94
N GLU A 64 -12.38 30.10 -13.88
CA GLU A 64 -11.92 31.48 -13.92
C GLU A 64 -10.71 31.67 -14.86
N VAL A 65 -9.74 30.76 -14.82
CA VAL A 65 -8.59 30.77 -15.73
C VAL A 65 -9.04 30.52 -17.15
N ILE A 66 -9.83 29.48 -17.42
CA ILE A 66 -10.40 29.21 -18.75
C ILE A 66 -11.14 30.45 -19.27
N ARG A 67 -11.94 31.10 -18.43
CA ARG A 67 -12.68 32.32 -18.80
C ARG A 67 -11.76 33.50 -19.08
N LYS A 68 -10.76 33.78 -18.23
CA LYS A 68 -9.79 34.88 -18.41
C LYS A 68 -8.93 34.69 -19.64
N THR A 69 -8.46 33.46 -19.86
CA THR A 69 -7.67 33.08 -21.01
C THR A 69 -8.51 33.18 -22.28
N LYS A 70 -9.75 32.69 -22.27
CA LYS A 70 -10.72 32.89 -23.37
C LYS A 70 -10.97 34.37 -23.66
N LEU A 71 -11.11 35.22 -22.63
CA LEU A 71 -11.35 36.66 -22.79
C LEU A 71 -10.14 37.39 -23.38
N LYS A 72 -8.93 37.13 -22.84
CA LYS A 72 -7.64 37.66 -23.31
C LYS A 72 -7.43 37.35 -24.79
N TYR A 73 -7.77 36.13 -25.22
CA TYR A 73 -7.61 35.73 -26.62
C TYR A 73 -8.76 36.17 -27.51
N THR A 74 -9.99 36.26 -27.00
CA THR A 74 -11.12 36.87 -27.73
C THR A 74 -10.82 38.34 -28.07
N GLN A 75 -10.04 39.03 -27.24
CA GLN A 75 -9.57 40.40 -27.48
C GLN A 75 -8.37 40.49 -28.44
N GLN A 76 -7.63 39.40 -28.68
CA GLN A 76 -6.47 39.35 -29.60
C GLN A 76 -6.79 38.80 -31.00
N LEU A 77 -8.03 38.41 -31.28
CA LEU A 77 -8.41 37.63 -32.47
C LEU A 77 -9.55 38.29 -33.26
N GLU A 78 -9.25 38.80 -34.45
CA GLU A 78 -10.19 39.62 -35.24
C GLU A 78 -11.15 38.83 -36.16
N THR A 79 -11.06 37.50 -36.31
CA THR A 79 -11.87 36.79 -37.33
C THR A 79 -12.80 35.70 -36.80
N HIS A 80 -14.02 35.69 -37.35
CA HIS A 80 -15.16 34.85 -36.99
C HIS A 80 -14.88 33.33 -37.14
N ALA A 81 -14.00 32.95 -38.06
CA ALA A 81 -13.63 31.56 -38.32
C ALA A 81 -12.92 30.87 -37.13
N MET A 82 -12.14 31.64 -36.36
CA MET A 82 -11.37 31.08 -35.24
C MET A 82 -12.22 30.88 -33.98
N LYS A 83 -13.22 31.75 -33.75
CA LYS A 83 -14.19 31.60 -32.65
C LYS A 83 -15.02 30.33 -32.81
N LYS A 84 -15.41 30.01 -34.06
CA LYS A 84 -16.14 28.78 -34.41
C LYS A 84 -15.27 27.53 -34.21
N TYR A 85 -14.00 27.57 -34.59
CA TYR A 85 -13.07 26.44 -34.40
C TYR A 85 -12.85 26.07 -32.92
N ILE A 86 -12.69 27.07 -32.04
CA ILE A 86 -12.51 26.82 -30.60
C ILE A 86 -13.78 26.20 -29.97
N ALA A 87 -14.96 26.70 -30.35
CA ALA A 87 -16.23 26.18 -29.86
C ALA A 87 -16.49 24.74 -30.32
N ASP A 88 -16.23 24.45 -31.60
CA ASP A 88 -16.60 23.17 -32.22
C ASP A 88 -15.57 22.06 -31.98
N ARG A 89 -14.30 22.38 -31.72
CA ARG A 89 -13.21 21.39 -31.64
C ARG A 89 -12.51 21.32 -30.29
N ILE A 90 -12.24 22.46 -29.63
CA ILE A 90 -11.43 22.47 -28.39
C ILE A 90 -12.30 22.26 -27.14
N LEU A 91 -13.50 22.86 -27.11
CA LEU A 91 -14.41 22.73 -25.96
C LEU A 91 -14.90 21.29 -25.72
N PRO A 92 -15.25 20.49 -26.75
CA PRO A 92 -15.63 19.09 -26.56
C PRO A 92 -14.47 18.22 -26.05
N ILE A 93 -13.24 18.47 -26.51
CA ILE A 93 -12.04 17.75 -26.06
C ILE A 93 -11.76 18.06 -24.59
N LEU A 94 -11.84 19.33 -24.17
CA LEU A 94 -11.73 19.72 -22.75
C LEU A 94 -12.81 19.07 -21.87
N LEU A 95 -14.06 19.00 -22.36
CA LEU A 95 -15.15 18.32 -21.66
C LEU A 95 -14.93 16.81 -21.56
N LEU A 96 -14.45 16.16 -22.63
CA LEU A 96 -14.10 14.73 -22.61
C LEU A 96 -12.95 14.45 -21.63
N PHE A 97 -11.97 15.35 -21.55
CA PHE A 97 -10.85 15.28 -20.60
C PHE A 97 -11.28 15.47 -19.15
N VAL A 98 -12.28 16.31 -18.86
CA VAL A 98 -12.86 16.45 -17.50
C VAL A 98 -13.68 15.21 -17.12
N LEU A 99 -14.34 14.56 -18.09
CA LEU A 99 -15.11 13.32 -17.90
C LEU A 99 -14.22 12.09 -17.73
N PHE A 100 -13.07 12.01 -18.43
CA PHE A 100 -12.10 10.90 -18.31
C PHE A 100 -11.04 11.12 -17.22
N GLY A 101 -10.72 12.36 -16.84
CA GLY A 101 -9.81 12.69 -15.74
C GLY A 101 -10.43 12.51 -14.34
N ALA A 102 -11.70 12.11 -14.27
CA ALA A 102 -12.38 11.72 -13.04
C ALA A 102 -12.25 10.21 -12.76
N THR A 103 -11.18 9.55 -13.24
CA THR A 103 -10.82 8.22 -12.70
C THR A 103 -10.67 8.35 -11.20
N LYS A 104 -11.38 7.50 -10.48
CA LYS A 104 -11.60 7.60 -9.04
C LYS A 104 -10.28 7.84 -8.29
N LEU A 105 -10.05 9.07 -7.83
CA LEU A 105 -9.30 9.35 -6.62
C LEU A 105 -10.09 8.70 -5.47
N GLN A 106 -10.00 7.38 -5.32
CA GLN A 106 -10.37 6.76 -4.06
C GLN A 106 -9.21 7.06 -3.12
N ALA A 107 -9.34 8.15 -2.36
CA ALA A 107 -8.62 8.22 -1.11
C ALA A 107 -9.04 6.98 -0.31
N GLN A 108 -8.16 5.98 -0.19
CA GLN A 108 -8.43 4.83 0.68
C GLN A 108 -8.75 5.38 2.08
N THR A 109 -9.85 4.96 2.66
CA THR A 109 -10.20 5.31 4.04
C THR A 109 -9.40 4.39 4.96
N PRO A 110 -8.84 4.87 6.07
CA PRO A 110 -8.15 3.99 7.02
C PRO A 110 -9.06 2.86 7.48
N SER A 111 -8.45 1.74 7.85
CA SER A 111 -9.17 0.66 8.54
C SER A 111 -9.66 1.17 9.90
N THR A 112 -10.67 0.53 10.48
CA THR A 112 -11.21 0.91 11.79
C THR A 112 -10.85 -0.15 12.81
N ILE A 113 -10.23 0.28 13.92
CA ILE A 113 -9.96 -0.58 15.06
C ILE A 113 -11.28 -0.82 15.81
N ILE A 114 -11.67 -2.08 15.91
CA ILE A 114 -12.86 -2.54 16.61
C ILE A 114 -12.53 -2.89 18.05
N ASN A 115 -11.37 -3.51 18.28
CA ASN A 115 -10.87 -3.80 19.61
C ASN A 115 -9.33 -3.71 19.61
N SER A 116 -8.77 -2.80 20.39
CA SER A 116 -7.32 -2.58 20.52
C SER A 116 -6.67 -3.36 21.67
N ASN A 117 -7.43 -4.22 22.35
CA ASN A 117 -6.95 -5.09 23.41
C ASN A 117 -7.83 -6.36 23.50
N PRO A 118 -7.93 -7.15 22.41
CA PRO A 118 -8.84 -8.28 22.35
C PRO A 118 -8.45 -9.37 23.35
N THR A 119 -9.45 -9.94 24.01
CA THR A 119 -9.32 -11.12 24.87
C THR A 119 -8.87 -12.33 24.05
N ASP A 120 -8.37 -13.37 24.72
CA ASP A 120 -8.02 -14.61 24.03
C ASP A 120 -9.21 -15.25 23.32
N GLU A 121 -10.42 -15.12 23.86
CA GLU A 121 -11.64 -15.60 23.23
C GLU A 121 -11.89 -14.89 21.89
N GLU A 122 -11.80 -13.56 21.85
CA GLU A 122 -11.97 -12.77 20.63
C GLU A 122 -10.86 -13.02 19.59
N ILE A 123 -9.63 -13.26 20.04
CA ILE A 123 -8.51 -13.65 19.16
C ILE A 123 -8.79 -15.02 18.54
N LEU A 124 -9.17 -16.01 19.35
CA LEU A 124 -9.47 -17.34 18.85
C LEU A 124 -10.68 -17.34 17.91
N GLU A 125 -11.72 -16.55 18.20
CA GLU A 125 -12.86 -16.37 17.31
C GLU A 125 -12.42 -15.82 15.94
N SER A 126 -11.53 -14.81 15.94
CA SER A 126 -10.99 -14.22 14.71
C SER A 126 -10.09 -15.17 13.89
N LEU A 127 -9.47 -16.16 14.54
CA LEU A 127 -8.54 -17.12 13.92
C LEU A 127 -9.19 -18.47 13.57
N THR A 128 -10.39 -18.75 14.09
CA THR A 128 -11.06 -20.05 13.92
C THR A 128 -11.92 -20.04 12.67
N GLY A 129 -11.56 -20.89 11.71
CA GLY A 129 -12.40 -21.14 10.53
C GLY A 129 -13.41 -22.26 10.73
N ASP A 130 -14.29 -22.43 9.74
CA ASP A 130 -15.21 -23.56 9.69
C ASP A 130 -14.47 -24.91 9.73
N GLY A 131 -15.09 -25.89 10.38
CA GLY A 131 -14.55 -27.26 10.45
C GLY A 131 -13.34 -27.42 11.38
N MET A 132 -13.08 -26.46 12.26
CA MET A 132 -12.11 -26.61 13.36
C MET A 132 -12.60 -25.96 14.65
N THR A 133 -12.06 -26.41 15.77
CA THR A 133 -12.24 -25.76 17.07
C THR A 133 -10.88 -25.36 17.64
N SER A 134 -10.74 -24.09 18.00
CA SER A 134 -9.54 -23.58 18.63
C SER A 134 -9.66 -23.58 20.16
N HIS A 135 -8.55 -23.84 20.84
CA HIS A 135 -8.50 -23.79 22.30
C HIS A 135 -7.09 -23.45 22.79
N LEU A 136 -7.00 -22.97 24.03
CA LEU A 136 -5.74 -22.73 24.71
C LEU A 136 -5.42 -23.88 25.67
N GLY A 137 -4.15 -24.29 25.71
CA GLY A 137 -3.57 -25.08 26.78
C GLY A 137 -2.74 -24.22 27.74
N ASN A 138 -2.07 -24.89 28.69
CA ASN A 138 -1.16 -24.22 29.60
C ASN A 138 0.03 -23.61 28.85
N GLY A 139 0.27 -22.31 29.05
CA GLY A 139 1.33 -21.57 28.37
C GLY A 139 1.05 -21.24 26.89
N ASP A 140 -0.20 -21.39 26.44
CA ASP A 140 -0.71 -20.87 25.16
C ASP A 140 -1.32 -19.46 25.36
N GLY A 141 -1.78 -18.82 24.28
CA GLY A 141 -2.22 -17.43 24.24
C GLY A 141 -1.13 -16.51 23.69
N LEU A 142 -1.09 -15.26 24.17
CA LEU A 142 0.00 -14.33 23.85
C LEU A 142 1.25 -14.70 24.66
N VAL A 143 2.19 -15.38 24.02
CA VAL A 143 3.43 -15.88 24.64
C VAL A 143 4.43 -14.75 24.86
N VAL A 144 4.52 -13.85 23.89
CA VAL A 144 5.32 -12.62 23.96
C VAL A 144 4.62 -11.52 23.16
N GLY A 145 4.82 -10.28 23.58
CA GLY A 145 4.23 -9.08 23.00
C GLY A 145 3.33 -8.34 23.98
N GLU A 146 2.95 -7.13 23.60
CA GLU A 146 2.07 -6.25 24.36
C GLU A 146 0.67 -6.20 23.72
N ARG A 147 -0.30 -6.87 24.35
CA ARG A 147 -1.65 -7.05 23.78
C ARG A 147 -2.34 -5.74 23.40
N ASN A 148 -2.20 -4.71 24.23
CA ASN A 148 -2.90 -3.42 24.08
C ASN A 148 -2.23 -2.45 23.08
N SER A 149 -1.05 -2.80 22.55
CA SER A 149 -0.33 -1.99 21.58
C SER A 149 -0.07 -2.76 20.27
N GLN A 150 0.16 -4.07 20.34
CA GLN A 150 0.59 -4.90 19.22
C GLN A 150 -0.50 -5.84 18.66
N VAL A 151 -1.68 -5.94 19.29
CA VAL A 151 -2.78 -6.78 18.82
C VAL A 151 -4.07 -6.00 18.68
N ALA A 152 -4.73 -6.06 17.52
CA ALA A 152 -6.01 -5.41 17.30
C ALA A 152 -6.92 -6.18 16.35
N ILE A 153 -8.23 -6.14 16.59
CA ILE A 153 -9.25 -6.55 15.62
C ILE A 153 -9.67 -5.32 14.83
N PHE A 154 -9.72 -5.45 13.50
CA PHE A 154 -10.07 -4.36 12.60
C PHE A 154 -11.16 -4.74 11.60
N ASN A 155 -11.82 -3.73 11.03
CA ASN A 155 -12.63 -3.85 9.83
C ASN A 155 -12.39 -2.68 8.85
N ASN A 156 -13.16 -2.61 7.76
CA ASN A 156 -12.98 -1.65 6.66
C ASN A 156 -11.61 -1.76 5.97
N GLY A 157 -10.99 -2.94 5.99
CA GLY A 157 -9.68 -3.19 5.41
C GLY A 157 -9.65 -3.06 3.88
N LEU A 158 -10.72 -3.42 3.17
CA LEU A 158 -10.75 -3.28 1.70
C LEU A 158 -10.73 -1.80 1.31
N ALA A 159 -11.44 -0.96 2.05
CA ALA A 159 -11.44 0.48 1.85
C ALA A 159 -10.09 1.11 2.20
N ALA A 160 -9.30 0.45 3.06
CA ALA A 160 -7.92 0.78 3.42
C ALA A 160 -6.85 0.22 2.48
N GLY A 161 -7.25 -0.52 1.44
CA GLY A 161 -6.34 -1.12 0.45
C GLY A 161 -5.75 -2.47 0.86
N PHE A 162 -6.28 -3.12 1.88
CA PHE A 162 -5.94 -4.50 2.22
C PHE A 162 -6.69 -5.49 1.31
N GLY A 163 -6.18 -6.71 1.21
CA GLY A 163 -6.83 -7.84 0.54
C GLY A 163 -7.92 -8.53 1.37
N MET A 164 -8.20 -8.02 2.57
CA MET A 164 -9.23 -8.50 3.49
C MET A 164 -9.97 -7.33 4.12
N ASP A 165 -11.27 -7.49 4.38
CA ASP A 165 -12.10 -6.41 4.93
C ASP A 165 -12.07 -6.34 6.45
N GLU A 166 -11.87 -7.47 7.09
CA GLU A 166 -11.79 -7.61 8.53
C GLU A 166 -10.74 -8.66 8.89
N GLY A 167 -10.23 -8.57 10.11
CA GLY A 167 -9.25 -9.52 10.61
C GLY A 167 -8.62 -9.07 11.91
N ILE A 168 -7.60 -9.83 12.31
CA ILE A 168 -6.75 -9.53 13.45
C ILE A 168 -5.35 -9.13 12.97
N LEU A 169 -4.85 -8.03 13.50
CA LEU A 169 -3.49 -7.55 13.31
C LEU A 169 -2.62 -8.00 14.49
N PHE A 170 -1.47 -8.57 14.16
CA PHE A 170 -0.31 -8.71 15.04
C PHE A 170 0.83 -7.88 14.43
N THR A 171 1.44 -6.97 15.18
CA THR A 171 2.46 -6.06 14.65
C THR A 171 3.66 -5.95 15.59
N THR A 172 4.87 -5.79 15.02
CA THR A 172 6.08 -5.37 15.74
C THR A 172 6.01 -3.90 16.17
N GLY A 173 5.18 -3.09 15.51
CA GLY A 173 4.93 -1.69 15.83
C GLY A 173 3.73 -1.48 16.75
N ASN A 174 2.93 -0.46 16.42
CA ASN A 174 1.76 -0.07 17.20
C ASN A 174 0.50 -0.10 16.34
N THR A 175 -0.50 -0.90 16.74
CA THR A 175 -1.78 -1.11 16.05
C THR A 175 -2.48 0.18 15.63
N THR A 176 -2.46 1.22 16.47
CA THR A 176 -3.09 2.51 16.14
C THR A 176 -2.33 3.19 15.01
N THR A 177 -1.00 3.19 15.06
CA THR A 177 -0.15 3.77 14.01
C THR A 177 -0.32 2.98 12.70
N GLU A 178 -0.20 1.65 12.74
CA GLU A 178 -0.24 0.79 11.55
C GLU A 178 -1.59 0.82 10.82
N LEU A 179 -2.71 0.83 11.55
CA LEU A 179 -4.04 0.75 10.95
C LEU A 179 -4.61 2.10 10.51
N SER A 180 -4.09 3.21 11.06
CA SER A 180 -4.59 4.57 10.77
C SER A 180 -3.72 5.35 9.78
N ASN A 181 -2.44 4.99 9.62
CA ASN A 181 -1.54 5.68 8.74
C ASN A 181 -1.46 5.05 7.35
N LYS A 182 -1.07 5.89 6.40
CA LYS A 182 -0.47 5.48 5.13
C LYS A 182 0.98 5.93 5.21
N ASN A 183 1.92 5.14 4.70
CA ASN A 183 3.35 5.49 4.63
C ASN A 183 3.57 6.65 3.64
N VAL A 184 3.08 7.84 4.00
CA VAL A 184 3.24 9.09 3.23
C VAL A 184 4.53 9.83 3.59
N GLU A 185 5.17 9.46 4.70
CA GLU A 185 6.48 9.91 5.17
C GLU A 185 7.22 8.71 5.74
N THR A 186 8.55 8.72 5.73
CA THR A 186 9.40 7.71 6.40
C THR A 186 9.01 7.65 7.87
N GLN A 187 8.32 6.59 8.30
CA GLN A 187 7.91 6.46 9.70
C GLN A 187 9.08 5.97 10.56
N SER A 188 9.08 6.43 11.81
CA SER A 188 9.87 5.87 12.90
C SER A 188 9.24 4.55 13.34
N SER A 189 10.04 3.49 13.45
CA SER A 189 9.63 2.26 14.15
C SER A 189 8.99 2.63 15.50
N ASN A 190 7.75 2.21 15.70
CA ASN A 190 6.95 2.50 16.89
C ASN A 190 6.57 1.19 17.60
N GLY A 191 7.59 0.38 17.89
CA GLY A 191 7.47 -0.83 18.68
C GLY A 191 7.66 -0.57 20.18
N PRO A 192 7.34 -1.57 21.03
CA PRO A 192 7.53 -1.50 22.48
C PRO A 192 9.00 -1.38 22.92
N GLY A 193 9.98 -1.59 22.03
CA GLY A 193 11.41 -1.57 22.34
C GLY A 193 11.87 -2.82 23.10
N SER A 194 11.20 -3.95 22.88
CA SER A 194 11.46 -5.21 23.58
C SER A 194 12.29 -6.18 22.73
N THR A 195 12.90 -7.18 23.36
CA THR A 195 13.61 -8.25 22.63
C THR A 195 13.18 -9.63 23.09
N TYR A 196 13.10 -10.57 22.16
CA TYR A 196 12.80 -11.98 22.41
C TYR A 196 13.44 -12.85 21.33
N THR A 197 13.92 -14.04 21.69
CA THR A 197 14.51 -14.97 20.73
C THR A 197 13.65 -16.22 20.63
N ASP A 198 13.09 -16.44 19.45
CA ASP A 198 12.35 -17.65 19.10
C ASP A 198 13.13 -18.43 18.01
N PRO A 199 13.39 -19.74 18.20
CA PRO A 199 14.11 -20.54 17.20
C PRO A 199 13.42 -20.62 15.84
N ASP A 200 12.09 -20.59 15.78
CA ASP A 200 11.38 -20.65 14.52
C ASP A 200 11.50 -19.31 13.76
N LEU A 201 11.35 -18.18 14.47
CA LEU A 201 11.52 -16.84 13.87
C LEU A 201 12.96 -16.59 13.45
N THR A 202 13.94 -16.93 14.30
CA THR A 202 15.37 -16.81 13.94
C THR A 202 15.78 -17.78 12.84
N GLY A 203 15.03 -18.85 12.61
CA GLY A 203 15.16 -19.72 11.45
C GLY A 203 14.68 -19.09 10.14
N ILE A 204 13.84 -18.04 10.19
CA ILE A 204 13.49 -17.22 9.02
C ILE A 204 14.57 -16.14 8.79
N PHE A 205 14.89 -15.40 9.84
CA PHE A 205 15.90 -14.34 9.80
C PHE A 205 16.60 -14.25 11.16
N SER A 206 17.92 -14.40 11.18
CA SER A 206 18.68 -14.57 12.44
C SER A 206 18.61 -13.36 13.39
N GLN A 207 18.22 -12.18 12.91
CA GLN A 207 18.03 -10.97 13.72
C GLN A 207 16.55 -10.62 13.97
N ALA A 208 15.61 -11.54 13.70
CA ALA A 208 14.19 -11.39 14.03
C ALA A 208 13.94 -11.51 15.54
N VAL A 209 14.43 -10.54 16.32
CA VAL A 209 14.42 -10.55 17.78
C VAL A 209 13.84 -9.30 18.43
N ASN A 210 13.57 -8.25 17.66
CA ASN A 210 13.04 -6.99 18.18
C ASN A 210 11.51 -7.02 18.11
N ASP A 211 10.87 -6.52 19.18
CA ASP A 211 9.42 -6.26 19.24
C ASP A 211 8.54 -7.45 18.86
N VAL A 212 9.03 -8.64 19.18
CA VAL A 212 8.42 -9.91 18.79
C VAL A 212 7.04 -10.08 19.41
N VAL A 213 6.10 -10.51 18.58
CA VAL A 213 4.75 -10.94 18.98
C VAL A 213 4.54 -12.38 18.57
N ILE A 214 4.17 -13.22 19.55
CA ILE A 214 3.86 -14.63 19.30
C ILE A 214 2.54 -14.96 19.99
N TYR A 215 1.57 -15.36 19.18
CA TYR A 215 0.33 -15.96 19.66
C TYR A 215 0.33 -17.46 19.34
N LYS A 216 0.06 -18.29 20.35
CA LYS A 216 0.07 -19.74 20.24
C LYS A 216 -1.27 -20.30 20.67
N PHE A 217 -1.83 -21.21 19.88
CA PHE A 217 -3.09 -21.88 20.17
C PHE A 217 -3.11 -23.27 19.57
N LYS A 218 -4.11 -24.07 19.97
CA LYS A 218 -4.33 -25.42 19.46
C LYS A 218 -5.59 -25.45 18.62
N VAL A 219 -5.58 -26.28 17.59
CA VAL A 219 -6.74 -26.56 16.75
C VAL A 219 -7.08 -28.05 16.80
N THR A 220 -8.36 -28.37 16.85
CA THR A 220 -8.88 -29.72 16.59
C THR A 220 -9.70 -29.66 15.32
N LEU A 221 -9.33 -30.46 14.33
CA LEU A 221 -10.06 -30.53 13.06
C LEU A 221 -11.29 -31.42 13.22
N ALA A 222 -12.41 -30.98 12.66
CA ALA A 222 -13.57 -31.83 12.50
C ALA A 222 -13.25 -33.00 11.56
N SER A 223 -13.98 -34.11 11.69
CA SER A 223 -13.73 -35.34 10.91
C SER A 223 -13.83 -35.16 9.39
N HIS A 224 -14.55 -34.13 8.93
CA HIS A 224 -14.71 -33.80 7.51
C HIS A 224 -13.68 -32.77 7.00
N THR A 225 -12.79 -32.29 7.86
CA THR A 225 -11.81 -31.26 7.52
C THR A 225 -10.47 -31.89 7.17
N SER A 226 -10.05 -31.75 5.91
CA SER A 226 -8.82 -32.35 5.38
C SER A 226 -7.67 -31.36 5.19
N ALA A 227 -7.90 -30.07 5.39
CA ALA A 227 -6.92 -29.02 5.17
C ALA A 227 -7.13 -27.83 6.10
N ILE A 228 -6.03 -27.18 6.48
CA ILE A 228 -6.01 -25.89 7.14
C ILE A 228 -5.60 -24.86 6.08
N ARG A 229 -6.37 -23.79 5.95
CA ARG A 229 -6.01 -22.64 5.13
C ARG A 229 -5.81 -21.44 6.04
N VAL A 230 -4.65 -20.82 5.93
CA VAL A 230 -4.33 -19.56 6.59
C VAL A 230 -4.34 -18.48 5.53
N VAL A 231 -5.22 -17.49 5.69
CA VAL A 231 -5.22 -16.27 4.88
C VAL A 231 -4.52 -15.21 5.69
N PHE A 232 -3.47 -14.62 5.14
CA PHE A 232 -2.73 -13.55 5.80
C PHE A 232 -2.33 -12.50 4.76
N GLN A 233 -2.06 -11.30 5.25
CA GLN A 233 -1.40 -10.26 4.51
C GLN A 233 -0.24 -9.77 5.36
N PHE A 234 0.97 -9.86 4.83
CA PHE A 234 2.15 -9.29 5.45
C PHE A 234 2.29 -7.82 5.02
N GLY A 235 2.70 -6.97 5.95
CA GLY A 235 2.98 -5.57 5.73
C GLY A 235 4.12 -5.12 6.63
N SER A 236 4.75 -4.02 6.25
CA SER A 236 5.78 -3.35 7.06
C SER A 236 5.80 -1.87 6.68
N GLU A 237 6.00 -1.03 7.67
CA GLU A 237 6.27 0.40 7.53
C GLU A 237 7.64 0.68 6.92
N GLU A 238 8.55 -0.30 6.92
CA GLU A 238 9.90 -0.21 6.37
C GLU A 238 9.94 -0.32 4.82
N TYR A 239 8.81 -0.63 4.17
CA TYR A 239 8.73 -0.65 2.72
C TYR A 239 8.66 0.75 2.08
N PRO A 240 9.34 0.97 0.94
CA PRO A 240 10.28 0.06 0.28
C PRO A 240 11.74 0.21 0.76
N ASP A 241 12.02 1.17 1.63
CA ASP A 241 13.37 1.70 1.91
C ASP A 241 14.37 0.65 2.41
N TYR A 242 13.91 -0.35 3.15
CA TYR A 242 14.78 -1.35 3.79
C TYR A 242 14.86 -2.68 3.04
N VAL A 243 14.23 -2.79 1.87
CA VAL A 243 14.36 -3.97 1.00
C VAL A 243 15.83 -4.16 0.60
N GLY A 244 16.40 -5.33 0.88
CA GLY A 244 17.81 -5.65 0.66
C GLY A 244 18.74 -5.11 1.74
N SER A 245 18.25 -4.88 2.96
CA SER A 245 19.04 -4.44 4.12
C SER A 245 18.98 -5.44 5.28
N GLU A 246 19.71 -5.14 6.36
CA GLU A 246 19.67 -5.91 7.62
C GLU A 246 18.43 -5.63 8.48
N TYR A 247 17.69 -4.57 8.17
CA TYR A 247 16.38 -4.31 8.75
C TYR A 247 15.36 -5.08 7.92
N ASN A 248 14.79 -6.13 8.51
CA ASN A 248 14.02 -7.13 7.79
C ASN A 248 12.95 -7.72 8.70
N ASP A 249 11.78 -7.08 8.71
CA ASP A 249 10.59 -7.68 9.30
C ASP A 249 10.29 -9.03 8.66
N SER A 250 9.90 -9.99 9.50
CA SER A 250 9.64 -11.37 9.08
C SER A 250 8.37 -11.91 9.72
N PHE A 251 7.70 -12.81 9.00
CA PHE A 251 6.45 -13.43 9.45
C PHE A 251 6.49 -14.95 9.26
N GLY A 252 6.02 -15.67 10.26
CA GLY A 252 5.90 -17.12 10.25
C GLY A 252 4.55 -17.57 10.78
N PHE A 253 4.02 -18.65 10.20
CA PHE A 253 2.88 -19.38 10.74
C PHE A 253 3.27 -20.84 10.94
N PHE A 254 3.61 -21.21 12.17
CA PHE A 254 4.22 -22.50 12.47
C PHE A 254 3.18 -23.51 12.96
N ILE A 255 3.08 -24.63 12.26
CA ILE A 255 2.23 -25.76 12.67
C ILE A 255 3.09 -26.85 13.26
N ARG A 256 2.65 -27.37 14.41
CA ARG A 256 3.21 -28.54 15.08
C ARG A 256 2.10 -29.57 15.33
N PRO A 257 2.38 -30.88 15.29
CA PRO A 257 1.41 -31.89 15.64
C PRO A 257 1.13 -31.87 17.15
N ALA A 258 -0.12 -32.15 17.53
CA ALA A 258 -0.53 -32.24 18.92
C ALA A 258 -0.05 -33.59 19.52
N GLY A 259 1.19 -33.66 19.98
CA GLY A 259 1.73 -34.84 20.64
C GLY A 259 3.25 -34.84 20.70
N ASN A 260 3.82 -35.26 21.84
CA ASN A 260 5.26 -35.35 21.97
C ASN A 260 5.82 -36.42 21.01
N GLY A 261 6.81 -36.06 20.19
CA GLY A 261 7.41 -36.94 19.19
C GLY A 261 6.52 -37.22 17.96
N ALA A 262 5.36 -36.59 17.84
CA ALA A 262 4.56 -36.66 16.62
C ALA A 262 5.23 -35.84 15.50
N THR A 263 4.95 -36.22 14.26
CA THR A 263 5.41 -35.53 13.05
C THR A 263 4.22 -35.17 12.17
N LEU A 264 4.40 -34.14 11.35
CA LEU A 264 3.47 -33.76 10.30
C LEU A 264 3.50 -34.81 9.17
N PRO A 265 2.53 -34.79 8.22
CA PRO A 265 2.48 -35.75 7.12
C PRO A 265 3.76 -35.85 6.27
N ASP A 266 4.59 -34.80 6.26
CA ASP A 266 5.89 -34.74 5.57
C ASP A 266 7.06 -35.23 6.43
N GLY A 267 6.80 -35.68 7.66
CA GLY A 267 7.79 -36.15 8.62
C GLY A 267 8.45 -35.07 9.48
N ASN A 268 8.13 -33.78 9.25
CA ASN A 268 8.71 -32.68 10.02
C ASN A 268 8.02 -32.51 11.38
N SER A 269 8.76 -32.06 12.40
CA SER A 269 8.20 -31.72 13.72
C SER A 269 7.53 -30.35 13.75
N VAL A 270 7.87 -29.48 12.78
CA VAL A 270 7.29 -28.15 12.58
C VAL A 270 7.33 -27.79 11.11
N ILE A 271 6.29 -27.12 10.61
CA ILE A 271 6.28 -26.50 9.28
C ILE A 271 5.90 -25.03 9.40
N ASN A 272 6.63 -24.16 8.70
CA ASN A 272 6.18 -22.80 8.44
C ASN A 272 5.27 -22.80 7.21
N MET A 273 3.99 -22.50 7.40
CA MET A 273 2.98 -22.36 6.35
C MET A 273 3.02 -20.99 5.66
N ALA A 274 3.61 -19.99 6.29
CA ALA A 274 3.79 -18.66 5.70
C ALA A 274 5.01 -18.70 4.76
N ARG A 275 4.76 -19.07 3.50
CA ARG A 275 5.78 -19.17 2.46
C ARG A 275 5.26 -18.67 1.12
N LEU A 276 6.18 -18.21 0.29
CA LEU A 276 5.86 -17.81 -1.08
C LEU A 276 5.51 -19.03 -1.95
N PRO A 277 4.41 -18.98 -2.75
CA PRO A 277 3.90 -20.15 -3.46
C PRO A 277 4.86 -20.84 -4.43
N TYR A 278 5.85 -20.13 -4.97
CA TYR A 278 6.78 -20.68 -5.98
C TYR A 278 8.21 -20.85 -5.48
N SER A 279 8.79 -19.86 -4.80
CA SER A 279 10.15 -19.96 -4.27
C SER A 279 10.24 -20.75 -2.97
N ASN A 280 9.10 -20.96 -2.29
CA ASN A 280 9.03 -21.54 -0.95
C ASN A 280 9.84 -20.74 0.11
N ASN A 281 10.26 -19.52 -0.24
CA ASN A 281 10.96 -18.62 0.67
C ASN A 281 10.02 -18.23 1.83
N PRO A 282 10.54 -18.14 3.06
CA PRO A 282 9.77 -17.59 4.17
C PRO A 282 9.42 -16.11 3.91
N ILE A 283 8.38 -15.61 4.57
CA ILE A 283 7.89 -14.24 4.38
C ILE A 283 8.77 -13.25 5.15
N SER A 284 9.27 -12.25 4.43
CA SER A 284 10.00 -11.11 4.96
C SER A 284 10.01 -9.95 3.96
N ILE A 285 10.46 -8.78 4.39
CA ILE A 285 10.70 -7.63 3.49
C ILE A 285 11.61 -8.02 2.32
N ASN A 286 12.68 -8.74 2.63
CA ASN A 286 13.67 -9.17 1.64
C ASN A 286 13.14 -10.24 0.67
N THR A 287 11.97 -10.85 0.90
CA THR A 287 11.44 -11.91 0.04
C THR A 287 10.14 -11.54 -0.68
N VAL A 288 9.38 -10.55 -0.20
CA VAL A 288 8.11 -10.11 -0.82
C VAL A 288 8.11 -8.60 -1.07
N ASN A 289 8.76 -8.14 -2.12
CA ASN A 289 8.96 -6.71 -2.37
C ASN A 289 8.61 -6.33 -3.82
N TYR A 290 8.72 -5.04 -4.14
CA TYR A 290 8.43 -4.49 -5.47
C TYR A 290 9.42 -4.91 -6.58
N GLY A 291 10.44 -5.72 -6.26
CA GLY A 291 11.43 -6.22 -7.21
C GLY A 291 12.67 -5.34 -7.37
N TYR A 292 12.86 -4.38 -6.46
CA TYR A 292 14.05 -3.55 -6.38
C TYR A 292 14.51 -3.44 -4.92
N PRO A 293 15.83 -3.35 -4.67
CA PRO A 293 16.33 -2.93 -3.35
C PRO A 293 15.83 -1.52 -3.03
N GLY A 294 15.56 -1.28 -1.76
CA GLY A 294 15.22 0.02 -1.22
C GLY A 294 16.44 0.93 -1.10
N TYR A 295 16.19 2.17 -0.70
CA TYR A 295 17.23 3.19 -0.51
C TYR A 295 18.36 2.73 0.44
N SER A 296 18.02 2.01 1.50
CA SER A 296 18.94 1.50 2.53
C SER A 296 19.50 0.11 2.20
N GLY A 297 19.09 -0.50 1.08
CA GLY A 297 19.45 -1.86 0.71
C GLY A 297 20.44 -1.97 -0.44
N THR A 298 20.79 -3.22 -0.78
CA THR A 298 21.64 -3.57 -1.92
C THR A 298 21.13 -4.81 -2.63
N SER A 299 21.24 -4.86 -3.95
CA SER A 299 20.84 -6.02 -4.77
C SER A 299 21.67 -7.28 -4.49
N SER A 300 22.81 -7.12 -3.81
CA SER A 300 23.70 -8.23 -3.42
C SER A 300 23.45 -8.74 -2.00
N TYR A 301 22.39 -8.28 -1.32
CA TYR A 301 22.12 -8.68 0.06
C TYR A 301 21.79 -10.18 0.15
N PRO A 302 22.42 -10.96 1.04
CA PRO A 302 22.14 -12.39 1.17
C PRO A 302 20.67 -12.66 1.56
N GLY A 303 20.00 -13.53 0.82
CA GLY A 303 18.59 -13.88 1.08
C GLY A 303 17.56 -12.93 0.46
N LEU A 304 18.00 -11.91 -0.29
CA LEU A 304 17.11 -11.05 -1.08
C LEU A 304 16.54 -11.81 -2.28
N ASP A 305 15.20 -11.79 -2.42
CA ASP A 305 14.47 -12.26 -3.59
C ASP A 305 13.66 -11.10 -4.19
N LEU A 306 14.04 -10.69 -5.40
CA LEU A 306 13.39 -9.60 -6.13
C LEU A 306 12.38 -10.09 -7.19
N ASN A 307 12.16 -11.41 -7.30
CA ASN A 307 11.33 -12.00 -8.37
C ASN A 307 9.86 -12.23 -7.95
N GLN A 308 9.44 -11.66 -6.83
CA GLN A 308 8.14 -11.96 -6.19
C GLN A 308 7.19 -10.75 -6.20
N SER A 309 7.45 -9.74 -7.03
CA SER A 309 6.67 -8.50 -7.08
C SER A 309 5.19 -8.67 -7.41
N GLN A 310 4.80 -9.79 -8.03
CA GLN A 310 3.41 -10.17 -8.25
C GLN A 310 2.60 -10.37 -6.94
N TYR A 311 3.28 -10.64 -5.83
CA TYR A 311 2.66 -10.80 -4.50
C TYR A 311 2.71 -9.52 -3.66
N TYR A 312 3.35 -8.46 -4.17
CA TYR A 312 3.48 -7.20 -3.49
C TYR A 312 2.33 -6.25 -3.82
N ILE A 313 1.67 -5.74 -2.79
CA ILE A 313 0.63 -4.72 -2.92
C ILE A 313 1.23 -3.39 -2.49
N ASN A 314 1.33 -2.44 -3.41
CA ASN A 314 1.66 -1.07 -3.03
C ASN A 314 0.45 -0.43 -2.36
N ASN A 315 0.51 -0.28 -1.04
CA ASN A 315 -0.54 0.36 -0.25
C ASN A 315 -0.23 1.82 0.14
N GLY A 316 0.28 2.61 -0.82
CA GLY A 316 0.31 4.07 -0.71
C GLY A 316 1.70 4.71 -0.61
N HIS A 317 2.79 3.96 -0.75
CA HIS A 317 4.13 4.52 -0.86
C HIS A 317 4.49 4.81 -2.33
N THR A 318 5.38 5.79 -2.54
CA THR A 318 5.86 6.13 -3.87
C THR A 318 6.88 5.08 -4.33
N THR A 319 6.57 4.36 -5.40
CA THR A 319 7.48 3.37 -6.04
C THR A 319 8.29 3.98 -7.19
N THR A 320 8.29 5.31 -7.31
CA THR A 320 9.00 5.97 -8.39
C THR A 320 10.49 5.97 -8.10
N VAL A 321 11.15 5.00 -8.71
CA VAL A 321 12.59 4.91 -8.83
C VAL A 321 13.13 6.14 -9.55
N ASN A 322 13.79 7.03 -8.82
CA ASN A 322 14.66 8.05 -9.42
C ASN A 322 16.10 7.55 -9.30
N ASN A 323 16.71 7.19 -10.44
CA ASN A 323 18.06 6.60 -10.50
C ASN A 323 18.22 5.26 -9.76
N GLY A 324 17.17 4.43 -9.70
CA GLY A 324 17.24 3.12 -9.06
C GLY A 324 17.26 3.17 -7.53
N ARG A 325 16.64 4.20 -6.96
CA ARG A 325 16.31 4.35 -5.55
C ARG A 325 14.92 4.94 -5.43
#